data_AF-A0A256IM54-F1
#
_entry.id   AF-A0A256IM54-F1
#
_cell.length_a   1.000
_cell.length_b   1.000
_cell.length_c   1.000
_cell.angle_alpha   90.00
_cell.angle_beta   90.00
_cell.angle_gamma   90.00
#
_symmetry.space_group_name_H-M   'P 1'
#
loop_
_entity.id
_entity.type
_entity.pdbx_description
1 polymer ?
#
loop_
_entity_poly.entity_id
_entity_poly.type
_entity_poly.pdbx_seq_one_letter_code
_entity_poly.pdbx_strand_id
1 'polypeptide(L)'
;LVAIRNAYAETVMSVPHYEDEYNDTYERSLAEEFTPELAVALTREPTLRERSRSSLLTKTTEAIRRREEFLERLEAESASVSRARE
;
A
#
# COMPACT_ATOMS: atom_id res chain seq x y z
N LEU A 1 -7.66 -7.49 14.75
CA LEU A 1 -7.14 -6.87 13.50
C LEU A 1 -5.63 -7.04 13.30
N VAL A 2 -4.90 -7.63 14.27
CA VAL A 2 -3.44 -7.82 14.20
C VAL A 2 -2.95 -8.51 12.93
N ALA A 3 -3.62 -9.58 12.48
CA ALA A 3 -3.24 -10.27 11.25
C ALA A 3 -3.28 -9.36 10.01
N ILE A 4 -4.28 -8.49 9.90
CA ILE A 4 -4.39 -7.52 8.79
C ILE A 4 -3.27 -6.48 8.88
N ARG A 5 -2.99 -5.99 10.09
CA ARG A 5 -1.89 -5.05 10.33
C ARG A 5 -0.54 -5.66 9.91
N ASN A 6 -0.26 -6.89 10.33
CA ASN A 6 1.00 -7.55 10.02
C ASN A 6 1.13 -7.78 8.50
N ALA A 7 0.08 -8.29 7.85
CA ALA A 7 0.10 -8.48 6.39
C ALA A 7 0.32 -7.16 5.62
N TYR A 8 -0.26 -6.05 6.09
CA TYR A 8 0.00 -4.75 5.49
C TYR A 8 1.44 -4.26 5.73
N ALA A 9 1.94 -4.37 6.95
CA ALA A 9 3.29 -3.95 7.30
C ALA A 9 4.37 -4.76 6.56
N GLU A 10 4.14 -6.06 6.35
CA GLU A 10 5.02 -6.96 5.58
C GLU A 10 5.03 -6.65 4.07
N THR A 11 4.13 -5.78 3.58
CA THR A 11 4.08 -5.39 2.16
C THR A 11 4.53 -3.95 1.95
N VAL A 12 3.70 -2.97 2.31
CA VAL A 12 3.96 -1.56 2.00
C VAL A 12 5.11 -1.01 2.85
N MET A 13 5.20 -1.43 4.11
CA MET A 13 6.17 -0.90 5.08
C MET A 13 7.45 -1.75 5.18
N SER A 14 7.58 -2.83 4.41
CA SER A 14 8.73 -3.75 4.47
C SER A 14 9.89 -3.34 3.55
N VAL A 15 9.77 -2.19 2.87
CA VAL A 15 10.84 -1.64 2.02
C VAL A 15 12.06 -1.27 2.89
N PRO A 16 13.28 -1.64 2.48
CA PRO A 16 14.49 -1.19 3.18
C PRO A 16 14.47 0.34 3.37
N HIS A 17 14.82 0.80 4.57
CA HIS A 17 14.81 2.22 4.96
C HIS A 17 13.42 2.88 5.05
N TYR A 18 12.30 2.13 5.02
CA TYR A 18 10.96 2.72 5.10
C TYR A 18 10.80 3.60 6.34
N GLU A 19 11.21 3.12 7.51
CA GLU A 19 11.09 3.85 8.78
C GLU A 19 11.97 5.11 8.79
N ASP A 20 13.18 5.04 8.23
CA ASP A 20 14.12 6.17 8.18
C ASP A 20 13.69 7.24 7.17
N GLU A 21 13.21 6.83 5.99
CA GLU A 21 12.86 7.73 4.88
C GLU A 21 11.48 8.36 5.05
N TYR A 22 10.50 7.59 5.54
CA TYR A 22 9.11 8.04 5.64
C TYR A 22 8.71 8.46 7.06
N ASN A 23 9.39 7.92 8.09
CA ASN A 23 9.05 8.09 9.52
C ASN A 23 7.52 8.00 9.74
N ASP A 24 6.94 6.93 9.18
CA ASP A 24 5.51 6.82 8.96
C ASP A 24 4.83 5.86 9.93
N THR A 25 3.61 6.22 10.31
CA THR A 25 2.79 5.41 11.20
C THR A 25 1.89 4.51 10.39
N TYR A 26 1.55 3.34 10.96
CA TYR A 26 0.59 2.42 10.34
C TYR A 26 -0.75 3.09 9.96
N GLU A 27 -1.25 4.02 10.79
CA GLU A 27 -2.51 4.73 10.51
C GLU A 27 -2.37 5.70 9.33
N ARG A 28 -1.29 6.47 9.26
CA ARG A 28 -1.04 7.41 8.14
C ARG A 28 -0.80 6.66 6.83
N SER A 29 0.04 5.62 6.84
CA SER A 29 0.28 4.75 5.68
C SER A 29 -1.02 4.16 5.12
N LEU A 30 -1.90 3.65 5.99
CA LEU A 30 -3.23 3.15 5.58
C LEU A 30 -4.12 4.24 4.96
N ALA A 31 -4.12 5.43 5.54
CA ALA A 31 -4.96 6.53 5.07
C ALA A 31 -4.54 6.99 3.67
N GLU A 32 -3.24 7.01 3.41
CA GLU A 32 -2.65 7.36 2.11
C GLU A 32 -2.85 6.25 1.07
N GLU A 33 -2.66 4.98 1.45
CA GLU A 33 -2.76 3.86 0.51
C GLU A 33 -4.20 3.52 0.13
N PHE A 34 -5.12 3.55 1.10
CA PHE A 34 -6.51 3.16 0.91
C PHE A 34 -7.45 4.35 1.01
N THR A 35 -7.89 4.69 2.23
CA THR A 35 -8.66 5.90 2.56
C THR A 35 -8.57 6.18 4.07
N PRO A 36 -8.79 7.43 4.52
CA PRO A 36 -8.86 7.76 5.95
C PRO A 36 -9.91 6.95 6.72
N GLU A 37 -11.05 6.64 6.11
CA GLU A 37 -12.13 5.87 6.75
C GLU A 37 -11.69 4.44 7.04
N LEU A 38 -10.96 3.82 6.11
CA LEU A 38 -10.39 2.48 6.32
C LEU A 38 -9.28 2.51 7.38
N ALA A 39 -8.46 3.55 7.41
CA ALA A 39 -7.45 3.72 8.45
C ALA A 39 -8.07 3.76 9.85
N VAL A 40 -9.14 4.55 10.03
CA VAL A 40 -9.90 4.61 11.29
C VAL A 40 -10.52 3.25 11.63
N ALA A 41 -11.18 2.60 10.66
CA ALA A 41 -11.81 1.30 10.88
C ALA A 41 -10.81 0.21 11.29
N LEU A 42 -9.59 0.24 10.75
CA LEU A 42 -8.57 -0.78 11.01
C LEU A 42 -7.76 -0.53 12.30
N THR A 43 -7.77 0.69 12.82
CA THR A 43 -6.96 1.07 14.00
C THR A 43 -7.79 1.29 15.25
N ARG A 44 -9.03 1.77 15.13
CA ARG A 44 -9.86 2.22 16.26
C ARG A 44 -11.06 1.33 16.56
N GLU A 45 -11.53 0.54 15.60
CA GLU A 45 -12.65 -0.39 15.84
C GLU A 45 -12.15 -1.73 16.42
N PRO A 46 -12.87 -2.33 17.39
CA PRO A 46 -12.46 -3.59 17.99
C PRO A 46 -12.63 -4.78 17.04
N THR A 47 -13.49 -4.66 16.02
CA THR A 47 -13.82 -5.72 15.06
C THR A 47 -13.96 -5.16 13.65
N LEU A 48 -13.63 -5.97 12.64
CA LEU A 48 -13.83 -5.60 11.25
C LEU A 48 -15.30 -5.80 10.86
N ARG A 49 -15.99 -4.71 10.55
CA ARG A 49 -17.36 -4.76 10.03
C ARG A 49 -17.38 -5.16 8.56
N GLU A 50 -18.48 -5.78 8.10
CA GLU A 50 -18.59 -6.28 6.72
C GLU A 50 -18.38 -5.20 5.67
N ARG A 51 -18.92 -3.99 5.89
CA ARG A 51 -18.71 -2.86 4.98
C ARG A 51 -17.23 -2.50 4.85
N SER A 52 -16.52 -2.44 5.97
CA SER A 52 -15.08 -2.15 6.00
C SER A 52 -14.27 -3.28 5.38
N ARG A 53 -14.69 -4.54 5.58
CA ARG A 53 -14.09 -5.71 4.93
C ARG A 53 -14.19 -5.64 3.41
N SER A 54 -15.39 -5.41 2.87
CA SER A 54 -15.60 -5.27 1.43
C SER A 54 -14.81 -4.11 0.86
N SER A 55 -14.80 -2.97 1.54
CA SER A 55 -14.00 -1.81 1.11
C SER A 55 -12.50 -2.10 1.14
N LEU A 56 -11.99 -2.81 2.15
CA LEU A 56 -10.59 -3.20 2.24
C LEU A 56 -10.19 -4.12 1.08
N LEU A 57 -11.04 -5.11 0.75
CA LEU A 57 -10.78 -6.02 -0.38
C LEU A 57 -10.71 -5.26 -1.70
N THR A 58 -11.68 -4.38 -1.97
CA THR A 58 -11.65 -3.55 -3.19
C THR A 58 -10.39 -2.69 -3.26
N LYS A 59 -10.06 -1.98 -2.18
CA LYS A 59 -8.91 -1.08 -2.15
C LYS A 59 -7.57 -1.82 -2.25
N THR A 60 -7.47 -2.99 -1.65
CA THR A 60 -6.29 -3.87 -1.80
C THR A 60 -6.12 -4.31 -3.25
N THR A 61 -7.19 -4.74 -3.92
CA THR A 61 -7.13 -5.13 -5.33
C THR A 61 -6.74 -3.96 -6.23
N GLU A 62 -7.31 -2.76 -6.00
CA GLU A 62 -6.92 -1.54 -6.71
C GLU A 62 -5.44 -1.19 -6.49
N ALA A 63 -4.95 -1.31 -5.25
CA ALA A 63 -3.58 -1.05 -4.87
C ALA A 63 -2.58 -2.01 -5.54
N ILE A 64 -2.93 -3.29 -5.67
CA ILE A 64 -2.13 -4.30 -6.38
C ILE A 64 -2.05 -3.93 -7.87
N ARG A 65 -3.19 -3.74 -8.53
CA ARG A 65 -3.25 -3.39 -9.96
C ARG A 65 -2.44 -2.12 -10.27
N ARG A 66 -2.58 -1.08 -9.46
CA ARG A 66 -1.81 0.17 -9.63
C ARG A 66 -0.30 -0.06 -9.58
N ARG A 67 0.17 -0.96 -8.69
CA ARG A 67 1.60 -1.27 -8.56
C ARG A 67 2.10 -2.04 -9.76
N GLU A 68 1.36 -3.05 -10.23
CA GLU A 68 1.70 -3.82 -11.43
C GLU A 68 1.81 -2.90 -12.66
N GLU A 69 0.82 -2.04 -12.90
CA GLU A 69 0.83 -1.07 -14.00
C GLU A 69 1.98 -0.07 -13.87
N PHE A 70 2.31 0.36 -12.65
CA PHE A 70 3.42 1.27 -12.42
C PHE A 70 4.78 0.61 -12.68
N LEU A 71 4.95 -0.66 -12.29
CA LEU A 71 6.16 -1.44 -12.57
C LEU A 71 6.37 -1.59 -14.08
N GLU A 72 5.34 -1.97 -14.83
CA GLU A 72 5.42 -2.06 -16.29
C GLU A 72 5.87 -0.74 -16.93
N ARG A 73 5.36 0.39 -16.44
CA ARG A 73 5.77 1.72 -16.91
C ARG A 73 7.23 2.02 -16.55
N LEU A 74 7.66 1.73 -15.32
CA LEU A 74 9.05 1.96 -14.90
C LEU A 74 10.04 1.13 -15.73
N GLU A 75 9.70 -0.12 -16.04
CA GLU A 75 10.51 -0.98 -16.89
C GLU A 75 10.63 -0.42 -18.32
N ALA A 76 9.51 0.04 -18.89
CA ALA A 76 9.51 0.68 -20.21
C ALA A 76 10.37 1.95 -20.26
N GLU A 77 10.25 2.83 -19.26
CA GLU A 77 11.06 4.05 -19.13
C GLU A 77 12.55 3.72 -18.93
N SER A 78 12.86 2.75 -18.06
CA SER A 78 14.24 2.29 -17.83
C SER A 78 14.89 1.75 -19.11
N ALA A 79 14.16 0.95 -19.88
CA ALA A 79 14.62 0.44 -21.17
C ALA A 79 14.81 1.57 -22.19
N SER A 80 13.93 2.58 -22.18
CA SER A 80 14.05 3.78 -23.03
C SER A 80 15.33 4.56 -22.73
N VAL A 81 15.59 4.86 -21.45
CA VAL A 81 16.80 5.57 -20.99
C VAL A 81 18.06 4.76 -21.32
N SER A 82 18.02 3.44 -21.17
CA SER A 82 19.16 2.57 -21.48
C SER A 82 19.51 2.63 -22.97
N ARG A 83 18.51 2.49 -23.86
CA ARG A 83 18.70 2.61 -25.32
C ARG A 83 19.22 3.99 -25.75
N ALA A 84 18.85 5.06 -25.05
CA ALA A 84 19.30 6.40 -25.38
C ALA A 84 20.75 6.70 -24.96
N ARG A 85 21.36 5.84 -24.13
CA ARG A 85 22.75 5.97 -23.67
C ARG A 85 23.76 5.20 -24.52
N GLU A 86 23.29 4.27 -25.35
CA GLU A 86 24.07 3.51 -26.34
C GLU A 86 24.29 4.34 -27.62
#